data_AF-A0A6J7CNT9-F1
#
_entry.id   AF-A0A6J7CNT9-F1
#
_cell.length_a   1.000
_cell.length_b   1.000
_cell.length_c   1.000
_cell.angle_alpha   90.00
_cell.angle_beta   90.00
_cell.angle_gamma   90.00
#
_symmetry.space_group_name_H-M   'P 1'
#
loop_
_entity.id
_entity.type
_entity.pdbx_description
1 polymer ?
#
loop_
_entity_poly.entity_id
_entity_poly.type
_entity_poly.pdbx_seq_one_letter_code
_entity_poly.pdbx_strand_id
1 'polypeptide(L)'
;MSNISSDRKNLFKVITVISTPAIESKIIRAFVKAEWNISERLFNLNNFIGDNSKELILIITPDQKSINEIQATWIVGIGIETDERWKKLKPDLVISPEEVENLPLKLIARIDEANCEDVIVGAKEVLFLGSKGSPGTSTIAWNYAGELARSGQKILLAEENINGAEGALFFGFDDQCRDTSIFTAITIRPNYDLLCNPLVRTRNEITTPQNWTELRRKCQEKYSQIIIDGGVFDFEKDSLLQKYFLSRAEKIFLIGQDDIFSLLRLKLMVDYIQGLNYPAKIAIVVNKSKANANSNLQIKNQLAISGDSDILFFPRADRLFAECVRDGVLISEVKGSKATSQLALIKRLHS
;
A
#
# COMPACT_ATOMS: atom_id res chain seq x y z
N MET A 1 -12.92 -2.35 -32.62
CA MET A 1 -14.00 -1.36 -32.54
C MET A 1 -14.98 -1.80 -31.46
N SER A 2 -14.87 -1.19 -30.28
CA SER A 2 -15.89 -1.23 -29.23
C SER A 2 -15.94 0.18 -28.64
N ASN A 3 -17.05 0.86 -28.89
CA ASN A 3 -17.39 2.15 -28.30
C ASN A 3 -17.45 1.98 -26.78
N ILE A 4 -16.38 2.37 -26.08
CA ILE A 4 -16.47 2.75 -24.66
C ILE A 4 -16.72 4.25 -24.69
N SER A 5 -17.94 4.60 -24.30
CA SER A 5 -18.54 5.92 -24.47
C SER A 5 -17.69 7.05 -23.88
N SER A 6 -17.72 8.16 -24.60
CA SER A 6 -17.19 9.48 -24.28
C SER A 6 -17.84 10.18 -23.09
N ASP A 7 -18.43 9.45 -22.13
CA ASP A 7 -19.25 10.02 -21.05
C ASP A 7 -18.62 9.90 -19.65
N ARG A 8 -17.35 9.51 -19.53
CA ARG A 8 -16.60 9.55 -18.26
C ARG A 8 -16.04 10.95 -17.92
N LYS A 9 -16.58 12.03 -18.51
CA LYS A 9 -16.18 13.39 -18.15
C LYS A 9 -16.82 13.81 -16.82
N ASN A 10 -16.02 13.73 -15.75
CA ASN A 10 -15.96 14.78 -14.72
C ASN A 10 -17.29 15.19 -14.06
N LEU A 11 -17.88 14.33 -13.24
CA LEU A 11 -18.87 14.78 -12.25
C LEU A 11 -18.15 15.10 -10.95
N PHE A 12 -17.77 16.38 -10.79
CA PHE A 12 -17.18 16.90 -9.57
C PHE A 12 -18.17 17.79 -8.84
N LYS A 13 -18.09 17.79 -7.51
CA LYS A 13 -18.88 18.68 -6.68
C LYS A 13 -17.94 19.53 -5.86
N VAL A 14 -17.81 20.78 -6.27
CA VAL A 14 -16.92 21.81 -5.70
C VAL A 14 -17.76 22.72 -4.82
N ILE A 15 -17.59 22.62 -3.51
CA ILE A 15 -18.38 23.39 -2.54
C ILE A 15 -17.54 24.56 -2.02
N THR A 16 -17.93 25.80 -2.36
CA THR A 16 -17.26 27.05 -1.94
C THR A 16 -17.82 27.61 -0.64
N VAL A 17 -17.07 27.56 0.48
CA VAL A 17 -17.63 27.83 1.81
C VAL A 17 -17.57 29.32 2.24
N ILE A 18 -16.56 30.09 1.83
CA ILE A 18 -16.35 31.52 2.13
C ILE A 18 -15.58 32.12 0.92
N SER A 19 -15.77 33.38 0.52
CA SER A 19 -15.02 34.02 -0.58
C SER A 19 -15.10 35.55 -0.59
N THR A 20 -14.16 36.23 -1.27
CA THR A 20 -14.39 37.55 -1.86
C THR A 20 -14.88 37.40 -3.32
N PRO A 21 -15.65 38.35 -3.89
CA PRO A 21 -16.13 38.25 -5.28
C PRO A 21 -14.98 38.11 -6.31
N ALA A 22 -13.82 38.72 -6.03
CA ALA A 22 -12.66 38.68 -6.92
C ALA A 22 -12.02 37.28 -6.98
N ILE A 23 -11.86 36.61 -5.83
CA ILE A 23 -11.29 35.25 -5.79
C ILE A 23 -12.28 34.22 -6.31
N GLU A 24 -13.56 34.39 -5.99
CA GLU A 24 -14.63 33.55 -6.54
C GLU A 24 -14.58 33.54 -8.07
N SER A 25 -14.49 34.73 -8.67
CA SER A 25 -14.39 34.89 -10.12
C SER A 25 -13.13 34.22 -10.70
N LYS A 26 -12.01 34.23 -9.98
CA LYS A 26 -10.77 33.54 -10.41
C LYS A 26 -10.91 32.02 -10.36
N ILE A 27 -11.50 31.47 -9.30
CA ILE A 27 -11.75 30.04 -9.17
C ILE A 27 -12.71 29.58 -10.27
N ILE A 28 -13.84 30.26 -10.45
CA ILE A 28 -14.80 29.93 -11.50
C ILE A 28 -14.11 29.93 -12.88
N ARG A 29 -13.30 30.96 -13.17
CA ARG A 29 -12.54 31.01 -14.43
C ARG A 29 -11.55 29.86 -14.59
N ALA A 30 -10.84 29.49 -13.53
CA ALA A 30 -9.90 28.37 -13.56
C ALA A 30 -10.61 27.04 -13.87
N PHE A 31 -11.76 26.78 -13.24
CA PHE A 31 -12.54 25.56 -13.49
C PHE A 31 -13.21 25.55 -14.88
N VAL A 32 -13.76 26.69 -15.33
CA VAL A 32 -14.33 26.82 -16.68
C VAL A 32 -13.26 26.60 -17.75
N LYS A 33 -12.06 27.17 -17.57
CA LYS A 33 -10.92 26.97 -18.47
C LYS A 33 -10.46 25.51 -18.52
N ALA A 34 -10.66 24.76 -17.42
CA ALA A 34 -10.36 23.34 -17.34
C ALA A 34 -11.49 22.42 -17.86
N GLU A 35 -12.60 22.98 -18.38
CA GLU A 35 -13.81 22.23 -18.77
C GLU A 35 -14.46 21.42 -17.63
N TRP A 36 -14.41 21.92 -16.39
CA TRP A 36 -14.97 21.22 -15.23
C TRP A 36 -16.33 21.78 -14.82
N ASN A 37 -17.33 20.90 -14.66
CA ASN A 37 -18.68 21.27 -14.23
C ASN A 37 -18.77 21.39 -12.70
N ILE A 38 -19.28 22.52 -12.21
CA ILE A 38 -19.55 22.77 -10.78
C ILE A 38 -21.02 22.42 -10.50
N SER A 39 -21.27 21.32 -9.80
CA SER A 39 -22.62 20.76 -9.60
C SER A 39 -23.46 21.41 -8.49
N GLU A 40 -22.85 22.06 -7.49
CA GLU A 40 -23.61 22.75 -6.43
C GLU A 40 -22.83 23.97 -5.90
N ARG A 41 -23.53 25.10 -5.71
CA ARG A 41 -22.95 26.33 -5.13
C ARG A 41 -23.59 26.60 -3.77
N LEU A 42 -22.92 26.23 -2.68
CA LEU A 42 -23.39 26.53 -1.33
C LEU A 42 -22.73 27.83 -0.83
N PHE A 43 -23.40 28.95 -1.03
CA PHE A 43 -22.95 30.23 -0.46
C PHE A 43 -23.41 30.36 0.99
N ASN A 44 -22.47 30.42 1.94
CA ASN A 44 -22.78 30.99 3.25
C ASN A 44 -22.50 32.50 3.21
N LEU A 45 -23.49 33.28 2.76
CA LEU A 45 -23.42 34.74 2.56
C LEU A 45 -23.11 35.55 3.83
N ASN A 46 -23.06 34.91 5.01
CA ASN A 46 -22.89 35.57 6.30
C ASN A 46 -21.42 35.77 6.74
N ASN A 47 -20.43 35.35 5.95
CA ASN A 47 -19.01 35.39 6.36
C ASN A 47 -18.09 35.96 5.27
N PHE A 48 -18.34 37.18 4.81
CA PHE A 48 -17.37 37.89 3.97
C PHE A 48 -16.13 38.27 4.79
N ILE A 49 -14.96 37.82 4.32
CA ILE A 49 -13.67 38.33 4.80
C ILE A 49 -13.40 39.63 4.05
N GLY A 50 -13.13 40.72 4.74
CA GLY A 50 -12.84 42.02 4.11
C GLY A 50 -11.66 41.94 3.12
N ASP A 51 -11.68 42.82 2.11
CA ASP A 51 -10.74 42.86 0.96
C ASP A 51 -9.24 42.95 1.31
N ASN A 52 -8.89 43.18 2.58
CA ASN A 52 -7.51 43.37 3.04
C ASN A 52 -6.82 42.09 3.58
N SER A 53 -7.44 40.93 3.44
CA SER A 53 -6.82 39.66 3.90
C SER A 53 -5.79 39.17 2.88
N LYS A 54 -4.51 39.42 3.17
CA LYS A 54 -3.37 38.92 2.36
C LYS A 54 -3.19 37.40 2.42
N GLU A 55 -3.91 36.72 3.32
CA GLU A 55 -3.72 35.30 3.64
C GLU A 55 -4.98 34.50 3.29
N LEU A 56 -5.42 34.56 2.04
CA LEU A 56 -6.55 33.75 1.58
C LEU A 56 -6.03 32.36 1.19
N ILE A 57 -6.40 31.36 1.98
CA ILE A 57 -6.05 29.96 1.77
C ILE A 57 -7.24 29.24 1.16
N LEU A 58 -7.00 28.48 0.11
CA LEU A 58 -8.00 27.59 -0.45
C LEU A 58 -7.78 26.16 0.06
N ILE A 59 -8.80 25.63 0.74
CA ILE A 59 -8.81 24.35 1.45
C ILE A 59 -9.55 23.31 0.64
N ILE A 60 -8.88 22.19 0.39
CA ILE A 60 -9.46 21.04 -0.28
C ILE A 60 -9.58 19.89 0.71
N THR A 61 -10.77 19.29 0.83
CA THR A 61 -10.97 18.07 1.63
C THR A 61 -12.05 17.19 0.99
N PRO A 62 -11.91 15.86 0.99
CA PRO A 62 -12.99 14.97 0.57
C PRO A 62 -14.17 15.08 1.53
N ASP A 63 -15.40 15.11 1.00
CA ASP A 63 -16.60 15.05 1.83
C ASP A 63 -16.63 13.73 2.58
N GLN A 64 -16.52 13.79 3.91
CA GLN A 64 -16.47 12.62 4.77
C GLN A 64 -17.75 11.76 4.69
N LYS A 65 -18.87 12.32 4.19
CA LYS A 65 -20.09 11.55 3.92
C LYS A 65 -20.02 10.72 2.64
N SER A 66 -19.14 11.08 1.70
CA SER A 66 -19.00 10.45 0.38
C SER A 66 -17.81 9.49 0.28
N ILE A 67 -17.08 9.23 1.38
CA ILE A 67 -15.93 8.31 1.39
C ILE A 67 -16.31 6.87 0.97
N ASN A 68 -17.59 6.50 1.10
CA ASN A 68 -18.12 5.20 0.67
C ASN A 68 -18.75 5.21 -0.73
N GLU A 69 -18.73 6.34 -1.44
CA GLU A 69 -19.27 6.45 -2.79
C GLU A 69 -18.13 6.29 -3.81
N ILE A 70 -18.41 5.64 -4.94
CA ILE A 70 -17.45 5.38 -6.04
C ILE A 70 -16.85 6.68 -6.63
N GLN A 71 -17.38 7.85 -6.23
CA GLN A 71 -16.97 9.17 -6.70
C GLN A 71 -16.74 10.10 -5.49
N ALA A 72 -15.49 10.44 -5.22
CA ALA A 72 -15.14 11.38 -4.16
C ALA A 72 -15.67 12.80 -4.47
N THR A 73 -16.52 13.33 -3.59
CA THR A 73 -16.91 14.74 -3.59
C THR A 73 -15.81 15.57 -2.91
N TRP A 74 -15.36 16.67 -3.54
CA TRP A 74 -14.25 17.50 -3.02
C TRP A 74 -14.73 18.90 -2.64
N ILE A 75 -14.63 19.23 -1.37
CA ILE A 75 -14.99 20.55 -0.84
C ILE A 75 -13.85 21.52 -1.08
N VAL A 76 -14.15 22.70 -1.63
CA VAL A 76 -13.16 23.76 -1.91
C VAL A 76 -13.52 25.02 -1.11
N GLY A 77 -13.02 25.14 0.11
CA GLY A 77 -13.22 26.35 0.94
C GLY A 77 -12.21 27.44 0.62
N ILE A 78 -12.53 28.72 0.84
CA ILE A 78 -11.53 29.80 0.95
C ILE A 78 -11.58 30.34 2.37
N GLY A 79 -10.45 30.54 3.04
CA GLY A 79 -10.40 31.02 4.40
C GLY A 79 -9.11 31.75 4.70
N ILE A 80 -8.87 32.01 5.98
CA ILE A 80 -7.57 32.47 6.51
C ILE A 80 -6.99 31.35 7.37
N GLU A 81 -5.67 31.17 7.37
CA GLU A 81 -5.00 30.07 8.11
C GLU A 81 -5.33 30.05 9.60
N THR A 82 -5.50 31.25 10.14
CA THR A 82 -5.75 31.50 11.55
C THR A 82 -7.20 31.23 11.98
N ASP A 83 -8.10 30.92 11.04
CA ASP A 83 -9.50 30.64 11.37
C ASP A 83 -9.66 29.20 11.91
N GLU A 84 -9.94 29.13 13.22
CA GLU A 84 -10.14 27.91 14.01
C GLU A 84 -11.20 26.96 13.43
N ARG A 85 -12.13 27.45 12.61
CA ARG A 85 -13.16 26.60 11.96
C ARG A 85 -12.53 25.57 11.04
N TRP A 86 -11.39 25.89 10.40
CA TRP A 86 -10.70 25.00 9.48
C TRP A 86 -9.91 23.89 10.18
N LYS A 87 -9.43 24.13 11.40
CA LYS A 87 -8.73 23.10 12.18
C LYS A 87 -9.60 21.85 12.42
N LYS A 88 -10.92 22.01 12.46
CA LYS A 88 -11.88 20.90 12.56
C LYS A 88 -12.01 20.09 11.26
N LEU A 89 -11.79 20.72 10.12
CA LEU A 89 -11.94 20.09 8.80
C LEU A 89 -10.70 19.34 8.33
N LYS A 90 -9.52 19.60 8.92
CA LYS A 90 -8.24 18.98 8.53
C LYS A 90 -7.97 19.11 7.02
N PRO A 91 -7.66 20.33 6.53
CA PRO A 91 -7.43 20.59 5.11
C PRO A 91 -6.31 19.72 4.53
N ASP A 92 -6.54 19.08 3.39
CA ASP A 92 -5.52 18.26 2.71
C ASP A 92 -4.59 19.08 1.80
N LEU A 93 -5.10 20.21 1.29
CA LEU A 93 -4.31 21.15 0.51
C LEU A 93 -4.66 22.58 0.88
N VAL A 94 -3.61 23.40 0.98
CA VAL A 94 -3.63 24.83 1.24
C VAL A 94 -2.87 25.50 0.09
N ILE A 95 -3.54 26.39 -0.67
CA ILE A 95 -2.89 27.15 -1.76
C ILE A 95 -3.10 28.65 -1.57
N SER A 96 -2.15 29.45 -2.08
CA SER A 96 -2.25 30.91 -2.04
C SER A 96 -3.17 31.45 -3.14
N PRO A 97 -3.65 32.71 -3.05
CA PRO A 97 -4.52 33.31 -4.06
C PRO A 97 -3.86 33.48 -5.43
N GLU A 98 -2.54 33.55 -5.44
CA GLU A 98 -1.73 33.66 -6.67
C GLU A 98 -1.66 32.33 -7.42
N GLU A 99 -1.87 31.20 -6.72
CA GLU A 99 -1.81 29.86 -7.30
C GLU A 99 -3.17 29.32 -7.76
N VAL A 100 -4.24 30.12 -7.66
CA VAL A 100 -5.62 29.71 -7.98
C VAL A 100 -5.76 29.26 -9.44
N GLU A 101 -4.96 29.80 -10.37
CA GLU A 101 -5.00 29.34 -11.77
C GLU A 101 -4.51 27.89 -11.94
N ASN A 102 -3.64 27.42 -11.03
CA ASN A 102 -3.13 26.06 -11.00
C ASN A 102 -3.99 25.12 -10.14
N LEU A 103 -5.06 25.63 -9.55
CA LEU A 103 -5.94 24.86 -8.67
C LEU A 103 -6.49 23.60 -9.34
N PRO A 104 -7.00 23.62 -10.59
CA PRO A 104 -7.46 22.38 -11.24
C PRO A 104 -6.35 21.33 -11.38
N LEU A 105 -5.11 21.74 -11.71
CA LEU A 105 -3.98 20.82 -11.82
C LEU A 105 -3.56 20.25 -10.46
N LYS A 106 -3.53 21.08 -9.41
CA LYS A 106 -3.24 20.62 -8.05
C LYS A 106 -4.36 19.69 -7.53
N LEU A 107 -5.61 19.96 -7.90
CA LEU A 107 -6.73 19.05 -7.63
C LEU A 107 -6.57 17.75 -8.39
N ILE A 108 -6.27 17.76 -9.69
CA ILE A 108 -5.97 16.54 -10.45
C ILE A 108 -4.89 15.72 -9.77
N ALA A 109 -3.76 16.33 -9.39
CA ALA A 109 -2.69 15.58 -8.72
C ALA A 109 -3.13 14.94 -7.40
N ARG A 110 -3.93 15.65 -6.58
CA ARG A 110 -4.48 15.11 -5.33
C ARG A 110 -5.58 14.08 -5.54
N ILE A 111 -6.38 14.26 -6.58
CA ILE A 111 -7.41 13.34 -7.03
C ILE A 111 -6.76 12.09 -7.58
N ASP A 112 -5.69 12.18 -8.36
CA ASP A 112 -4.91 11.05 -8.85
C ASP A 112 -4.19 10.33 -7.70
N GLU A 113 -3.73 11.06 -6.68
CA GLU A 113 -3.24 10.47 -5.42
C GLU A 113 -4.32 9.69 -4.68
N ALA A 114 -5.55 10.21 -4.61
CA ALA A 114 -6.66 9.62 -3.86
C ALA A 114 -7.43 8.54 -4.65
N ASN A 115 -7.57 8.72 -5.95
CA ASN A 115 -8.25 7.86 -6.93
C ASN A 115 -7.24 6.95 -7.65
N CYS A 116 -6.06 6.71 -7.08
CA CYS A 116 -5.21 5.60 -7.48
C CYS A 116 -5.85 4.24 -7.07
N GLU A 117 -7.14 4.07 -7.39
CA GLU A 117 -7.73 2.79 -7.74
C GLU A 117 -7.42 2.58 -9.23
N ASP A 118 -6.19 2.16 -9.55
CA ASP A 118 -6.04 1.52 -10.85
C ASP A 118 -6.94 0.30 -10.82
N VAL A 119 -7.80 0.19 -11.82
CA VAL A 119 -8.52 -1.05 -12.11
C VAL A 119 -7.49 -2.18 -12.05
N ILE A 120 -7.74 -3.17 -11.19
CA ILE A 120 -6.91 -4.37 -11.05
C ILE A 120 -7.01 -5.16 -12.36
N VAL A 121 -6.25 -4.74 -13.37
CA VAL A 121 -6.08 -5.47 -14.63
C VAL A 121 -4.63 -5.92 -14.67
N GLY A 122 -4.38 -7.17 -14.26
CA GLY A 122 -3.05 -7.77 -14.33
C GLY A 122 -2.69 -8.60 -13.10
N ALA A 123 -1.38 -8.62 -12.79
CA ALA A 123 -0.80 -9.46 -11.73
C ALA A 123 -1.50 -9.30 -10.37
N LYS A 124 -1.77 -10.42 -9.69
CA LYS A 124 -2.28 -10.40 -8.31
C LYS A 124 -1.19 -9.95 -7.35
N GLU A 125 -1.55 -9.13 -6.38
CA GLU A 125 -0.61 -8.65 -5.36
C GLU A 125 -0.85 -9.34 -4.02
N VAL A 126 0.22 -9.89 -3.48
CA VAL A 126 0.21 -10.59 -2.18
C VAL A 126 1.21 -9.89 -1.27
N LEU A 127 0.72 -9.36 -0.16
CA LEU A 127 1.52 -8.57 0.76
C LEU A 127 1.87 -9.39 2.02
N PHE A 128 3.14 -9.38 2.40
CA PHE A 128 3.65 -9.98 3.63
C PHE A 128 4.07 -8.87 4.60
N LEU A 129 3.53 -8.91 5.83
CA LEU A 129 3.81 -7.93 6.88
C LEU A 129 4.15 -8.62 8.18
N GLY A 130 5.27 -8.25 8.78
CA GLY A 130 5.75 -8.80 10.04
C GLY A 130 5.34 -8.01 11.27
N SER A 131 5.14 -8.71 12.38
CA SER A 131 5.28 -8.14 13.71
C SER A 131 6.74 -7.72 13.97
N LYS A 132 6.98 -6.92 15.01
CA LYS A 132 8.34 -6.59 15.49
C LYS A 132 9.03 -7.87 16.00
N GLY A 133 10.37 -7.90 15.98
CA GLY A 133 11.16 -9.01 16.55
C GLY A 133 11.53 -10.13 15.58
N SER A 134 11.68 -9.81 14.29
CA SER A 134 12.14 -10.73 13.23
C SER A 134 11.32 -12.03 13.17
N PRO A 135 10.01 -11.95 12.90
CA PRO A 135 9.12 -13.11 12.79
C PRO A 135 9.42 -13.98 11.56
N GLY A 136 10.31 -13.54 10.67
CA GLY A 136 10.70 -14.28 9.46
C GLY A 136 9.81 -13.96 8.26
N THR A 137 9.30 -12.73 8.18
CA THR A 137 8.47 -12.23 7.07
C THR A 137 9.12 -12.48 5.72
N SER A 138 10.35 -11.98 5.54
CA SER A 138 11.13 -12.13 4.31
C SER A 138 11.35 -13.59 3.96
N THR A 139 11.76 -14.40 4.92
CA THR A 139 11.95 -15.84 4.74
C THR A 139 10.69 -16.53 4.20
N ILE A 140 9.51 -16.21 4.74
CA ILE A 140 8.25 -16.79 4.28
C ILE A 140 7.88 -16.24 2.91
N ALA A 141 7.97 -14.92 2.69
CA ALA A 141 7.64 -14.26 1.43
C ALA A 141 8.50 -14.80 0.27
N TRP A 142 9.80 -14.95 0.47
CA TRP A 142 10.74 -15.44 -0.55
C TRP A 142 10.47 -16.90 -0.91
N ASN A 143 10.22 -17.74 0.10
CA ASN A 143 9.88 -19.15 -0.14
C ASN A 143 8.49 -19.33 -0.77
N TYR A 144 7.53 -18.47 -0.42
CA TYR A 144 6.21 -18.43 -1.05
C TYR A 144 6.31 -18.06 -2.54
N ALA A 145 7.05 -16.98 -2.84
CA ALA A 145 7.30 -16.54 -4.21
C ALA A 145 8.02 -17.60 -5.04
N GLY A 146 9.06 -18.21 -4.47
CA GLY A 146 9.81 -19.28 -5.14
C GLY A 146 8.98 -20.53 -5.40
N GLU A 147 8.05 -20.89 -4.50
CA GLU A 147 7.19 -22.04 -4.74
C GLU A 147 6.13 -21.79 -5.82
N LEU A 148 5.59 -20.57 -5.90
CA LEU A 148 4.76 -20.15 -7.02
C LEU A 148 5.53 -20.21 -8.33
N ALA A 149 6.76 -19.71 -8.36
CA ALA A 149 7.60 -19.76 -9.55
C ALA A 149 7.88 -21.20 -10.01
N ARG A 150 8.13 -22.11 -9.05
CA ARG A 150 8.31 -23.54 -9.31
C ARG A 150 7.04 -24.21 -9.86
N SER A 151 5.86 -23.67 -9.56
CA SER A 151 4.59 -24.11 -10.16
C SER A 151 4.39 -23.65 -11.61
N GLY A 152 5.34 -22.89 -12.16
CA GLY A 152 5.33 -22.38 -13.54
C GLY A 152 4.77 -20.97 -13.69
N GLN A 153 4.39 -20.31 -12.59
CA GLN A 153 3.92 -18.93 -12.61
C GLN A 153 5.09 -17.96 -12.71
N LYS A 154 4.93 -16.85 -13.43
CA LYS A 154 5.96 -15.83 -13.55
C LYS A 154 5.83 -14.82 -12.43
N ILE A 155 6.74 -14.90 -11.47
CA ILE A 155 6.64 -14.21 -10.17
C ILE A 155 7.70 -13.12 -10.07
N LEU A 156 7.25 -11.97 -9.55
CA LEU A 156 8.12 -10.93 -9.06
C LEU A 156 8.08 -10.91 -7.53
N LEU A 157 9.23 -11.01 -6.87
CA LEU A 157 9.36 -10.64 -5.46
C LEU A 157 9.84 -9.19 -5.38
N ALA A 158 9.03 -8.32 -4.79
CA ALA A 158 9.36 -6.95 -4.48
C ALA A 158 9.77 -6.83 -2.99
N GLU A 159 11.01 -6.42 -2.73
CA GLU A 159 11.53 -6.20 -1.39
C GLU A 159 11.44 -4.71 -1.02
N GLU A 160 10.61 -4.39 -0.03
CA GLU A 160 10.36 -3.02 0.43
C GLU A 160 11.23 -2.59 1.61
N ASN A 161 12.14 -3.44 2.05
CA ASN A 161 13.08 -3.06 3.08
C ASN A 161 14.12 -2.07 2.53
N ILE A 162 13.78 -0.78 2.58
CA ILE A 162 14.61 0.33 2.09
C ILE A 162 15.98 0.38 2.79
N ASN A 163 16.09 -0.22 3.99
CA ASN A 163 17.29 -0.13 4.81
C ASN A 163 18.28 -1.29 4.61
N GLY A 164 18.00 -2.26 3.73
CA GLY A 164 18.92 -3.37 3.46
C GLY A 164 18.57 -4.17 2.20
N ALA A 165 19.59 -4.68 1.51
CA ALA A 165 19.45 -5.57 0.34
C ALA A 165 19.53 -7.05 0.75
N GLU A 166 18.74 -7.43 1.76
CA GLU A 166 18.83 -8.76 2.36
C GLU A 166 18.47 -9.85 1.35
N GLY A 167 17.51 -9.59 0.46
CA GLY A 167 17.13 -10.51 -0.62
C GLY A 167 18.27 -10.79 -1.58
N ALA A 168 18.96 -9.75 -2.07
CA ALA A 168 20.05 -9.93 -3.02
C ALA A 168 21.24 -10.69 -2.41
N LEU A 169 21.61 -10.33 -1.18
CA LEU A 169 22.64 -11.03 -0.42
C LEU A 169 22.27 -12.49 -0.17
N PHE A 170 21.01 -12.76 0.20
CA PHE A 170 20.50 -14.12 0.40
C PHE A 170 20.67 -14.98 -0.85
N PHE A 171 20.39 -14.45 -2.03
CA PHE A 171 20.54 -15.20 -3.29
C PHE A 171 21.95 -15.18 -3.88
N GLY A 172 22.94 -14.65 -3.16
CA GLY A 172 24.34 -14.65 -3.56
C GLY A 172 24.68 -13.63 -4.65
N PHE A 173 23.87 -12.57 -4.81
CA PHE A 173 24.21 -11.45 -5.68
C PHE A 173 25.10 -10.45 -4.92
N ASP A 174 26.23 -10.08 -5.52
CA ASP A 174 27.15 -9.07 -4.97
C ASP A 174 26.70 -7.65 -5.29
N ASP A 175 27.09 -6.68 -4.45
CA ASP A 175 26.72 -5.25 -4.50
C ASP A 175 27.20 -4.52 -5.78
N GLN A 176 27.97 -5.22 -6.64
CA GLN A 176 28.58 -4.68 -7.85
C GLN A 176 27.64 -4.64 -9.06
N CYS A 177 26.47 -5.31 -9.01
CA CYS A 177 25.46 -5.27 -10.07
C CYS A 177 24.53 -4.05 -9.92
N ARG A 178 25.09 -2.84 -9.88
CA ARG A 178 24.30 -1.61 -9.98
C ARG A 178 23.90 -1.38 -11.43
N ASP A 179 22.71 -1.83 -11.78
CA ASP A 179 22.08 -1.34 -13.00
C ASP A 179 21.61 0.11 -12.80
N THR A 180 21.67 0.92 -13.85
CA THR A 180 21.23 2.33 -13.85
C THR A 180 19.72 2.48 -14.00
N SER A 181 19.03 1.38 -14.29
CA SER A 181 17.58 1.33 -14.46
C SER A 181 16.88 0.97 -13.14
N ILE A 182 16.02 1.87 -12.68
CA ILE A 182 15.13 1.70 -11.51
C ILE A 182 14.15 0.51 -11.65
N PHE A 183 14.08 -0.11 -12.83
CA PHE A 183 13.14 -1.17 -13.18
C PHE A 183 13.80 -2.55 -13.37
N THR A 184 15.11 -2.68 -13.13
CA THR A 184 15.80 -3.94 -13.41
C THR A 184 15.56 -4.94 -12.28
N ALA A 185 14.68 -5.91 -12.55
CA ALA A 185 14.54 -7.08 -11.70
C ALA A 185 15.66 -8.09 -12.03
N ILE A 186 16.24 -8.69 -10.99
CA ILE A 186 17.27 -9.71 -11.08
C ILE A 186 16.57 -11.06 -11.17
N THR A 187 16.81 -11.82 -12.24
CA THR A 187 16.32 -13.20 -12.33
C THR A 187 17.11 -14.10 -11.37
N ILE A 188 16.43 -14.60 -10.32
CA ILE A 188 17.04 -15.49 -9.32
C ILE A 188 17.00 -16.94 -9.79
N ARG A 189 15.85 -17.36 -10.34
CA ARG A 189 15.54 -18.71 -10.85
C ARG A 189 14.59 -18.58 -12.04
N PRO A 190 14.37 -19.64 -12.85
CA PRO A 190 13.34 -19.63 -13.88
C PRO A 190 11.98 -19.20 -13.31
N ASN A 191 11.35 -18.23 -13.99
CA ASN A 191 10.07 -17.62 -13.59
C ASN A 191 10.09 -16.88 -12.24
N TYR A 192 11.25 -16.64 -11.64
CA TYR A 192 11.38 -15.96 -10.37
C TYR A 192 12.36 -14.78 -10.46
N ASP A 193 11.80 -13.58 -10.54
CA ASP A 193 12.55 -12.34 -10.58
C ASP A 193 12.45 -11.62 -9.21
N LEU A 194 13.53 -10.96 -8.80
CA LEU A 194 13.64 -10.14 -7.59
C LEU A 194 13.81 -8.68 -7.94
N LEU A 195 13.05 -7.84 -7.28
CA LEU A 195 13.17 -6.40 -7.30
C LEU A 195 13.59 -5.93 -5.89
N CYS A 196 14.90 -5.73 -5.70
CA CYS A 196 15.51 -5.40 -4.40
C CYS A 196 15.87 -3.90 -4.25
N ASN A 197 16.09 -3.49 -3.00
CA ASN A 197 16.55 -2.14 -2.59
C ASN A 197 17.81 -2.30 -1.71
N PRO A 198 18.88 -1.49 -1.78
CA PRO A 198 19.23 -0.41 -2.71
C PRO A 198 20.34 -0.80 -3.73
N LEU A 199 20.54 -2.10 -4.02
CA LEU A 199 21.53 -2.48 -5.05
C LEU A 199 21.15 -2.02 -6.44
N VAL A 200 19.87 -1.73 -6.66
CA VAL A 200 19.33 -1.32 -7.97
C VAL A 200 18.57 0.01 -7.91
N ARG A 201 18.17 0.50 -6.73
CA ARG A 201 17.26 1.66 -6.58
C ARG A 201 17.66 2.59 -5.45
N THR A 202 17.62 3.91 -5.67
CA THR A 202 17.84 4.91 -4.62
C THR A 202 16.61 5.04 -3.74
N ARG A 203 16.79 5.44 -2.46
CA ARG A 203 15.69 5.63 -1.51
C ARG A 203 14.55 6.50 -2.06
N ASN A 204 14.87 7.55 -2.80
CA ASN A 204 13.88 8.48 -3.35
C ASN A 204 13.06 7.87 -4.51
N GLU A 205 13.59 6.86 -5.20
CA GLU A 205 12.93 6.19 -6.33
C GLU A 205 11.84 5.21 -5.90
N ILE A 206 11.82 4.81 -4.62
CA ILE A 206 11.00 3.70 -4.12
C ILE A 206 10.11 4.06 -2.93
N THR A 207 10.27 5.27 -2.37
CA THR A 207 9.51 5.70 -1.19
C THR A 207 8.16 6.34 -1.50
N THR A 208 7.83 6.55 -2.77
CA THR A 208 6.59 7.24 -3.16
C THR A 208 5.61 6.30 -3.87
N PRO A 209 4.30 6.39 -3.56
CA PRO A 209 3.27 5.63 -4.27
C PRO A 209 3.27 5.83 -5.79
N GLN A 210 3.65 7.02 -6.27
CA GLN A 210 3.68 7.37 -7.68
C GLN A 210 4.71 6.53 -8.45
N ASN A 211 5.93 6.41 -7.92
CA ASN A 211 6.97 5.60 -8.57
C ASN A 211 6.61 4.11 -8.57
N TRP A 212 5.96 3.64 -7.48
CA TRP A 212 5.41 2.30 -7.40
C TRP A 212 4.33 2.02 -8.44
N THR A 213 3.49 3.01 -8.71
CA THR A 213 2.42 2.88 -9.70
C THR A 213 2.98 2.70 -11.11
N GLU A 214 4.01 3.47 -11.50
CA GLU A 214 4.66 3.31 -12.81
C GLU A 214 5.38 1.95 -12.94
N LEU A 215 6.13 1.57 -11.91
CA LEU A 215 6.82 0.28 -11.81
C LEU A 215 5.82 -0.87 -11.94
N ARG A 216 4.73 -0.81 -11.18
CA ARG A 216 3.66 -1.79 -11.20
C ARG A 216 3.10 -1.96 -12.60
N ARG A 217 2.77 -0.88 -13.31
CA ARG A 217 2.19 -0.96 -14.66
C ARG A 217 3.06 -1.80 -15.60
N LYS A 218 4.38 -1.63 -15.53
CA LYS A 218 5.34 -2.43 -16.32
C LYS A 218 5.43 -3.88 -15.83
N CYS A 219 5.36 -4.10 -14.52
CA CYS A 219 5.38 -5.43 -13.93
C CYS A 219 4.12 -6.23 -14.24
N GLN A 220 2.93 -5.61 -14.25
CA GLN A 220 1.65 -6.27 -14.46
C GLN A 220 1.52 -6.90 -15.86
N GLU A 221 2.22 -6.37 -16.86
CA GLU A 221 2.29 -6.96 -18.20
C GLU A 221 3.22 -8.19 -18.25
N LYS A 222 4.20 -8.29 -17.34
CA LYS A 222 5.27 -9.28 -17.37
C LYS A 222 5.05 -10.45 -16.42
N TYR A 223 4.40 -10.23 -15.29
CA TYR A 223 4.27 -11.19 -14.19
C TYR A 223 2.81 -11.58 -13.95
N SER A 224 2.58 -12.82 -13.51
CA SER A 224 1.25 -13.29 -13.11
C SER A 224 0.91 -12.87 -11.69
N GLN A 225 1.92 -12.74 -10.82
CA GLN A 225 1.76 -12.26 -9.44
C GLN A 225 2.98 -11.48 -8.99
N ILE A 226 2.74 -10.51 -8.10
CA ILE A 226 3.75 -9.71 -7.43
C ILE A 226 3.64 -10.01 -5.93
N ILE A 227 4.73 -10.52 -5.36
CA ILE A 227 4.85 -10.83 -3.94
C ILE A 227 5.61 -9.69 -3.28
N ILE A 228 4.98 -8.99 -2.35
CA ILE A 228 5.55 -7.84 -1.69
C ILE A 228 6.02 -8.26 -0.29
N ASP A 229 7.33 -8.21 -0.06
CA ASP A 229 7.92 -8.29 1.26
C ASP A 229 7.92 -6.90 1.89
N GLY A 230 6.84 -6.59 2.61
CA GLY A 230 6.61 -5.30 3.24
C GLY A 230 7.38 -5.10 4.54
N GLY A 231 8.19 -6.06 4.97
CA GLY A 231 8.97 -5.99 6.19
C GLY A 231 8.12 -5.88 7.45
N VAL A 232 8.56 -5.09 8.43
CA VAL A 232 7.86 -4.90 9.72
C VAL A 232 6.74 -3.87 9.57
N PHE A 233 5.54 -4.22 10.02
CA PHE A 233 4.43 -3.28 10.07
C PHE A 233 4.66 -2.22 11.15
N ASP A 234 4.85 -0.97 10.73
CA ASP A 234 5.00 0.18 11.61
C ASP A 234 3.67 0.95 11.77
N PHE A 235 3.21 1.13 13.01
CA PHE A 235 2.01 1.93 13.32
C PHE A 235 2.35 3.40 13.55
N GLU A 236 3.61 3.72 13.85
CA GLU A 236 4.03 5.05 14.31
C GLU A 236 4.29 5.99 13.13
N LYS A 237 4.59 5.43 11.96
CA LYS A 237 4.75 6.16 10.71
C LYS A 237 3.55 5.89 9.85
N ASP A 238 2.72 6.90 9.67
CA ASP A 238 1.64 6.87 8.68
C ASP A 238 2.27 6.91 7.27
N SER A 239 2.82 5.76 6.86
CA SER A 239 3.53 5.60 5.60
C SER A 239 2.50 5.50 4.49
N LEU A 240 2.40 6.56 3.68
CA LEU A 240 1.61 6.57 2.45
C LEU A 240 1.86 5.33 1.59
N LEU A 241 3.10 4.83 1.58
CA LEU A 241 3.48 3.62 0.85
C LEU A 241 2.90 2.35 1.46
N GLN A 242 2.87 2.22 2.78
CA GLN A 242 2.25 1.06 3.44
C GLN A 242 0.74 1.05 3.21
N LYS A 243 0.08 2.21 3.32
CA LYS A 243 -1.35 2.37 2.97
C LYS A 243 -1.61 1.99 1.51
N TYR A 244 -0.73 2.41 0.60
CA TYR A 244 -0.81 2.06 -0.82
C TYR A 244 -0.74 0.54 -1.05
N PHE A 245 0.14 -0.19 -0.36
CA PHE A 245 0.17 -1.65 -0.48
C PHE A 245 -1.06 -2.32 0.13
N LEU A 246 -1.53 -1.83 1.28
CA LEU A 246 -2.71 -2.36 1.95
C LEU A 246 -3.97 -2.23 1.11
N SER A 247 -4.18 -1.10 0.43
CA SER A 247 -5.39 -0.86 -0.37
C SER A 247 -5.46 -1.71 -1.63
N ARG A 248 -4.35 -2.37 -2.02
CA ARG A 248 -4.23 -3.03 -3.34
C ARG A 248 -3.92 -4.51 -3.26
N ALA A 249 -3.40 -4.98 -2.13
CA ALA A 249 -3.16 -6.40 -1.92
C ALA A 249 -4.48 -7.20 -2.00
N GLU A 250 -4.52 -8.25 -2.81
CA GLU A 250 -5.64 -9.20 -2.84
C GLU A 250 -5.62 -10.09 -1.59
N LYS A 251 -4.42 -10.42 -1.13
CA LYS A 251 -4.18 -11.25 0.06
C LYS A 251 -3.07 -10.62 0.90
N ILE A 252 -3.32 -10.53 2.20
CA ILE A 252 -2.37 -10.00 3.18
C ILE A 252 -2.03 -11.13 4.17
N PHE A 253 -0.74 -11.42 4.30
CA PHE A 253 -0.20 -12.32 5.31
C PHE A 253 0.43 -11.53 6.44
N LEU A 254 -0.13 -11.68 7.65
CA LEU A 254 0.41 -11.10 8.87
C LEU A 254 1.25 -12.15 9.58
N ILE A 255 2.55 -11.89 9.71
CA ILE A 255 3.53 -12.84 10.22
C ILE A 255 3.94 -12.45 11.63
N GLY A 256 3.81 -13.37 12.58
CA GLY A 256 4.29 -13.18 13.95
C GLY A 256 4.90 -14.45 14.54
N GLN A 257 5.18 -14.41 15.83
CA GLN A 257 5.70 -15.53 16.63
C GLN A 257 4.71 -15.90 17.75
N ASP A 258 4.96 -17.02 18.40
CA ASP A 258 4.15 -17.55 19.51
C ASP A 258 4.49 -16.93 20.87
N ASP A 259 4.89 -15.67 20.89
CA ASP A 259 5.11 -14.88 22.10
C ASP A 259 4.01 -13.81 22.28
N ILE A 260 3.76 -13.43 23.53
CA ILE A 260 2.64 -12.56 23.88
C ILE A 260 2.69 -11.18 23.20
N PHE A 261 3.87 -10.61 23.00
CA PHE A 261 4.00 -9.29 22.38
C PHE A 261 3.80 -9.36 20.87
N SER A 262 4.31 -10.42 20.22
CA SER A 262 4.03 -10.65 18.81
C SER A 262 2.54 -10.94 18.58
N LEU A 263 1.88 -11.72 19.42
CA LEU A 263 0.45 -12.02 19.30
C LEU A 263 -0.41 -10.76 19.52
N LEU A 264 -0.09 -9.95 20.53
CA LEU A 264 -0.74 -8.66 20.75
C LEU A 264 -0.58 -7.74 19.53
N ARG A 265 0.62 -7.69 18.95
CA ARG A 265 0.88 -6.87 17.76
C ARG A 265 0.14 -7.38 16.53
N LEU A 266 0.07 -8.70 16.32
CA LEU A 266 -0.75 -9.30 15.27
C LEU A 266 -2.22 -8.90 15.42
N LYS A 267 -2.77 -8.95 16.63
CA LYS A 267 -4.14 -8.49 16.88
C LYS A 267 -4.33 -7.03 16.49
N LEU A 268 -3.42 -6.14 16.90
CA LEU A 268 -3.48 -4.73 16.52
C LEU A 268 -3.38 -4.54 14.99
N MET A 269 -2.58 -5.36 14.30
CA MET A 269 -2.45 -5.30 12.84
C MET A 269 -3.76 -5.71 12.16
N VAL A 270 -4.39 -6.77 12.63
CA VAL A 270 -5.70 -7.22 12.15
C VAL A 270 -6.75 -6.14 12.36
N ASP A 271 -6.89 -5.66 13.61
CA ASP A 271 -7.90 -4.66 13.98
C ASP A 271 -7.72 -3.37 13.15
N TYR A 272 -6.46 -2.96 12.91
CA TYR A 272 -6.13 -1.81 12.06
C TYR A 272 -6.54 -2.03 10.60
N ILE A 273 -6.10 -3.13 9.97
CA ILE A 273 -6.37 -3.38 8.55
C ILE A 273 -7.86 -3.61 8.29
N GLN A 274 -8.55 -4.32 9.18
CA GLN A 274 -10.01 -4.50 9.10
C GLN A 274 -10.74 -3.16 9.26
N GLY A 275 -10.25 -2.27 10.13
CA GLY A 275 -10.78 -0.92 10.29
C GLY A 275 -10.66 -0.03 9.05
N LEU A 276 -9.75 -0.35 8.11
CA LEU A 276 -9.63 0.35 6.82
C LEU A 276 -10.66 -0.14 5.78
N ASN A 277 -11.40 -1.22 6.08
CA ASN A 277 -12.44 -1.78 5.22
C ASN A 277 -11.96 -2.15 3.80
N TYR A 278 -10.70 -2.58 3.66
CA TYR A 278 -10.19 -3.09 2.38
C TYR A 278 -10.71 -4.51 2.09
N PRO A 279 -10.93 -4.86 0.81
CA PRO A 279 -11.48 -6.17 0.43
C PRO A 279 -10.47 -7.33 0.56
N ALA A 280 -9.23 -7.05 0.95
CA ALA A 280 -8.14 -8.03 1.00
C ALA A 280 -8.43 -9.19 1.97
N LYS A 281 -8.14 -10.43 1.54
CA LYS A 281 -8.21 -11.59 2.46
C LYS A 281 -7.01 -11.55 3.40
N ILE A 282 -7.29 -11.45 4.70
CA ILE A 282 -6.25 -11.48 5.75
C ILE A 282 -6.05 -12.92 6.24
N ALA A 283 -4.80 -13.39 6.18
CA ALA A 283 -4.36 -14.63 6.79
C ALA A 283 -3.22 -14.38 7.78
N ILE A 284 -3.16 -15.13 8.86
CA ILE A 284 -2.12 -15.00 9.89
C ILE A 284 -1.22 -16.20 9.85
N VAL A 285 0.09 -15.95 9.91
CA VAL A 285 1.10 -16.98 10.08
C VAL A 285 1.82 -16.77 11.41
N VAL A 286 1.63 -17.71 12.34
CA VAL A 286 2.39 -17.79 13.58
C VAL A 286 3.61 -18.66 13.31
N ASN A 287 4.72 -18.00 12.98
CA ASN A 287 6.00 -18.63 12.67
C ASN A 287 6.79 -18.98 13.94
N LYS A 288 7.75 -19.90 13.79
CA LYS A 288 8.60 -20.43 14.87
C LYS A 288 7.81 -21.00 16.05
N SER A 289 6.57 -21.42 15.78
CA SER A 289 5.64 -21.86 16.81
C SER A 289 6.12 -23.14 17.50
N LYS A 290 6.00 -23.15 18.82
CA LYS A 290 6.13 -24.29 19.71
C LYS A 290 4.77 -24.78 20.21
N ALA A 291 3.69 -24.13 19.79
CA ALA A 291 2.36 -24.38 20.29
C ALA A 291 1.84 -25.76 19.82
N ASN A 292 1.27 -26.50 20.77
CA ASN A 292 0.56 -27.74 20.50
C ASN A 292 -0.91 -27.44 20.10
N ALA A 293 -1.71 -28.49 19.84
CA ALA A 293 -3.10 -28.30 19.41
C ALA A 293 -3.93 -27.43 20.38
N ASN A 294 -3.73 -27.58 21.69
CA ASN A 294 -4.46 -26.80 22.71
C ASN A 294 -4.01 -25.34 22.73
N SER A 295 -2.71 -25.09 22.68
CA SER A 295 -2.16 -23.73 22.61
C SER A 295 -2.53 -23.04 21.30
N ASN A 296 -2.58 -23.76 20.18
CA ASN A 296 -3.04 -23.22 18.89
C ASN A 296 -4.50 -22.77 18.98
N LEU A 297 -5.37 -23.56 19.63
CA LEU A 297 -6.76 -23.19 19.83
C LEU A 297 -6.88 -21.93 20.70
N GLN A 298 -6.09 -21.82 21.76
CA GLN A 298 -6.05 -20.63 22.60
C GLN A 298 -5.58 -19.38 21.82
N ILE A 299 -4.52 -19.50 21.02
CA ILE A 299 -4.02 -18.40 20.18
C ILE A 299 -5.09 -17.97 19.17
N LYS A 300 -5.76 -18.93 18.53
CA LYS A 300 -6.89 -18.64 17.63
C LYS A 300 -8.00 -17.85 18.34
N ASN A 301 -8.36 -18.29 19.55
CA ASN A 301 -9.38 -17.60 20.35
C ASN A 301 -8.94 -16.22 20.81
N GLN A 302 -7.66 -16.01 21.13
CA GLN A 302 -7.12 -14.71 21.56
C GLN A 302 -7.00 -13.70 20.43
N LEU A 303 -6.66 -14.17 19.22
CA LEU A 303 -6.63 -13.34 18.04
C LEU A 303 -8.04 -12.92 17.60
N ALA A 304 -9.10 -13.61 18.08
CA ALA A 304 -10.52 -13.25 18.02
C ALA A 304 -10.86 -12.40 16.80
N ILE A 305 -10.51 -12.92 15.63
CA ILE A 305 -10.67 -12.21 14.37
C ILE A 305 -12.13 -12.40 14.00
N SER A 306 -12.89 -11.31 13.92
CA SER A 306 -14.20 -11.37 13.28
C SER A 306 -13.99 -11.69 11.80
N GLY A 307 -14.35 -12.91 11.39
CA GLY A 307 -14.33 -13.37 9.99
C GLY A 307 -13.49 -14.63 9.72
N ASP A 308 -13.48 -15.06 8.46
CA ASP A 308 -12.82 -16.27 7.91
C ASP A 308 -11.27 -16.18 7.86
N SER A 309 -10.63 -15.52 8.81
CA SER A 309 -9.17 -15.37 8.79
C SER A 309 -8.46 -16.68 9.09
N ASP A 310 -7.77 -17.22 8.09
CA ASP A 310 -6.99 -18.44 8.19
C ASP A 310 -5.75 -18.20 9.07
N ILE A 311 -5.67 -18.87 10.22
CA ILE A 311 -4.49 -18.86 11.10
C ILE A 311 -3.69 -20.15 10.90
N LEU A 312 -2.45 -20.00 10.44
CA LEU A 312 -1.52 -21.09 10.16
C LEU A 312 -0.35 -21.04 11.15
N PHE A 313 0.06 -22.22 11.63
CA PHE A 313 1.14 -22.37 12.59
C PHE A 313 2.33 -23.07 11.93
N PHE A 314 3.46 -22.38 11.88
CA PHE A 314 4.69 -22.89 11.27
C PHE A 314 5.66 -23.29 12.38
N PRO A 315 6.05 -24.56 12.49
CA PRO A 315 6.92 -25.01 13.56
C PRO A 315 8.35 -24.50 13.36
N ARG A 316 9.09 -24.35 14.45
CA ARG A 316 10.47 -23.85 14.43
C ARG A 316 11.41 -24.74 13.60
N ALA A 317 12.10 -24.12 12.64
CA ALA A 317 12.97 -24.79 11.67
C ALA A 317 14.38 -24.19 11.54
N ASP A 318 14.91 -23.59 12.60
CA ASP A 318 16.18 -22.82 12.59
C ASP A 318 17.34 -23.46 11.83
N ARG A 319 17.63 -24.76 12.05
CA ARG A 319 18.73 -25.45 11.35
C ARG A 319 18.54 -25.46 9.83
N LEU A 320 17.32 -25.76 9.37
CA LEU A 320 16.97 -25.77 7.95
C LEU A 320 17.10 -24.36 7.36
N PHE A 321 16.64 -23.34 8.07
CA PHE A 321 16.75 -21.96 7.60
C PHE A 321 18.19 -21.45 7.60
N ALA A 322 19.00 -21.87 8.57
CA ALA A 322 20.43 -21.58 8.58
C ALA A 322 21.16 -22.21 7.38
N GLU A 323 20.80 -23.44 7.00
CA GLU A 323 21.27 -24.09 5.77
C GLU A 323 20.84 -23.29 4.53
N CYS A 324 19.58 -22.89 4.44
CA CYS A 324 19.05 -22.08 3.34
C CYS A 324 19.80 -20.75 3.18
N VAL A 325 20.04 -20.03 4.29
CA VAL A 325 20.77 -18.76 4.29
C VAL A 325 22.23 -18.95 3.90
N ARG A 326 22.90 -19.98 4.45
CA ARG A 326 24.30 -20.27 4.14
C ARG A 326 24.49 -20.58 2.65
N ASP A 327 23.57 -21.36 2.09
CA ASP A 327 23.72 -21.89 0.73
C ASP A 327 23.00 -21.02 -0.33
N GLY A 328 22.27 -20.00 0.09
CA GLY A 328 21.49 -19.11 -0.80
C GLY A 328 20.38 -19.83 -1.57
N VAL A 329 19.73 -20.79 -0.90
CA VAL A 329 18.72 -21.66 -1.50
C VAL A 329 17.38 -21.56 -0.78
N LEU A 330 16.31 -21.78 -1.52
CA LEU A 330 14.96 -21.89 -1.00
C LEU A 330 14.75 -23.25 -0.32
N ILE A 331 13.78 -23.34 0.60
CA ILE A 331 13.37 -24.60 1.24
C ILE A 331 13.00 -25.66 0.20
N SER A 332 12.39 -25.25 -0.91
CA SER A 332 12.01 -26.14 -2.01
C SER A 332 13.19 -26.83 -2.69
N GLU A 333 14.40 -26.30 -2.53
CA GLU A 333 15.65 -26.82 -3.10
C GLU A 333 16.40 -27.73 -2.10
N VAL A 334 16.03 -27.70 -0.81
CA VAL A 334 16.68 -28.50 0.24
C VAL A 334 16.03 -29.88 0.35
N LYS A 335 16.87 -30.92 0.45
CA LYS A 335 16.43 -32.30 0.65
C LYS A 335 16.13 -32.61 2.12
N GLY A 336 15.15 -33.48 2.36
CA GLY A 336 14.86 -34.06 3.67
C GLY A 336 13.45 -33.79 4.19
N SER A 337 13.01 -34.63 5.14
CA SER A 337 11.63 -34.63 5.64
C SER A 337 11.21 -33.30 6.28
N LYS A 338 12.15 -32.60 6.92
CA LYS A 338 11.89 -31.28 7.53
C LYS A 338 11.69 -30.18 6.51
N ALA A 339 12.42 -30.21 5.38
CA ALA A 339 12.20 -29.28 4.27
C ALA A 339 10.85 -29.56 3.61
N THR A 340 10.52 -30.84 3.38
CA THR A 340 9.22 -31.25 2.83
C THR A 340 8.04 -30.80 3.69
N SER A 341 8.13 -30.92 5.02
CA SER A 341 7.04 -30.49 5.92
C SER A 341 6.85 -28.98 5.95
N GLN A 342 7.94 -28.20 5.95
CA GLN A 342 7.87 -26.74 5.86
C GLN A 342 7.33 -26.28 4.50
N LEU A 343 7.78 -26.90 3.41
CA LEU A 343 7.26 -26.61 2.07
C LEU A 343 5.77 -26.90 1.95
N ALA A 344 5.27 -27.97 2.58
CA ALA A 344 3.85 -28.28 2.61
C ALA A 344 3.04 -27.18 3.30
N LEU A 345 3.58 -26.55 4.35
CA LEU A 345 2.95 -25.41 5.03
C LEU A 345 2.95 -24.16 4.15
N ILE A 346 4.05 -23.88 3.45
CA ILE A 346 4.12 -22.79 2.46
C ILE A 346 3.08 -22.98 1.36
N LYS A 347 2.93 -24.19 0.84
CA LYS A 347 1.91 -24.52 -0.17
C LYS A 347 0.49 -24.26 0.31
N ARG A 348 0.22 -24.47 1.61
CA ARG A 348 -1.10 -24.17 2.23
C ARG A 348 -1.41 -22.68 2.29
N LEU A 349 -0.43 -21.81 2.06
CA LEU A 349 -0.70 -20.37 1.92
C LEU A 349 -1.39 -20.08 0.57
N HIS A 350 -1.38 -20.97 -0.41
CA HIS A 350 -2.08 -20.79 -1.69
C HIS A 350 -3.56 -21.21 -1.65
N SER A 351 -3.86 -22.28 -0.91
CA SER A 351 -5.23 -22.68 -0.58
C SER A 351 -5.92 -21.62 0.24
#